data_AF-A0A7V9ZYT7-F1
#
_entry.id   AF-A0A7V9ZYT7-F1
#
_cell.length_a   1.000
_cell.length_b   1.000
_cell.length_c   1.000
_cell.angle_alpha   90.00
_cell.angle_beta   90.00
_cell.angle_gamma   90.00
#
_symmetry.space_group_name_H-M   'P 1'
#
loop_
_entity.id
_entity.type
_entity.pdbx_description
1 polymer ?
#
loop_
_entity_poly.entity_id
_entity_poly.type
_entity_poly.pdbx_seq_one_letter_code
_entity_poly.pdbx_strand_id
1 'polypeptide(L)'
;MSSRVHGRPTNMLRRGNAIVVLVRGDAPAASWPLVVPASPDLRVVDELARLQLAARRLGCSIRLQDPSRELSQLLDLVGLRVEAGGEPEGGEEVGVEEVVMPDDSVG
;
A
#
# COMPACT_ATOMS: atom_id res chain seq x y z
N MET A 1 42.58 6.92 13.54
CA MET A 1 41.62 7.43 14.53
C MET A 1 40.85 8.56 13.88
N SER A 2 39.62 8.32 13.40
CA SER A 2 38.76 9.39 12.87
C SER A 2 37.34 9.17 13.38
N SER A 3 36.85 10.18 14.09
CA SER A 3 35.65 10.19 14.91
C SER A 3 34.37 9.98 14.10
N ARG A 4 33.51 9.09 14.61
CA ARG A 4 32.11 8.95 14.21
C ARG A 4 31.33 10.12 14.81
N VAL A 5 30.91 11.06 13.97
CA VAL A 5 29.82 11.98 14.32
C VAL A 5 28.52 11.17 14.18
N HIS A 6 27.85 10.94 15.30
CA HIS A 6 26.51 10.36 15.32
C HIS A 6 25.58 11.37 14.63
N GLY A 7 25.27 11.11 13.36
CA GLY A 7 24.26 11.85 12.62
C GLY A 7 22.92 11.69 13.32
N ARG A 8 22.42 12.79 13.88
CA ARG A 8 21.05 12.94 14.37
C ARG A 8 20.10 12.62 13.21
N PRO A 9 19.26 11.58 13.28
CA PRO A 9 18.26 11.35 12.23
C PRO A 9 17.20 12.44 12.39
N THR A 10 17.40 13.51 11.63
CA THR A 10 16.42 14.58 11.51
C THR A 10 15.35 14.03 10.59
N ASN A 11 14.19 13.70 11.16
CA ASN A 11 12.99 13.30 10.45
C ASN A 11 12.55 14.47 9.54
N MET A 12 13.17 14.54 8.35
CA MET A 12 12.81 15.45 7.28
C MET A 12 11.88 14.67 6.36
N LEU A 13 10.63 15.13 6.32
CA LEU A 13 9.52 14.62 5.53
C LEU A 13 10.01 13.99 4.23
N ARG A 14 9.85 12.67 4.09
CA ARG A 14 9.95 12.05 2.78
C ARG A 14 8.99 12.81 1.88
N ARG A 15 9.51 13.46 0.82
CA ARG A 15 8.65 13.92 -0.28
C ARG A 15 7.74 12.74 -0.63
N GLY A 16 6.43 12.94 -0.56
CA GLY A 16 5.43 11.90 -0.80
C GLY A 16 5.30 11.59 -2.29
N ASN A 17 6.38 11.21 -2.97
CA ASN A 17 6.29 10.77 -4.35
C ASN A 17 5.81 9.32 -4.40
N ALA A 18 4.49 9.12 -4.35
CA ALA A 18 3.89 7.85 -4.71
C ALA A 18 4.07 7.61 -6.21
N ILE A 19 4.21 6.35 -6.62
CA ILE A 19 4.25 5.99 -8.05
C ILE A 19 2.93 5.31 -8.38
N VAL A 20 2.25 5.80 -9.43
CA VAL A 20 1.11 5.10 -10.02
C VAL A 20 1.64 4.10 -11.02
N VAL A 21 1.22 2.85 -10.87
CA VAL A 21 1.52 1.76 -11.80
C VAL A 21 0.22 1.33 -12.46
N LEU A 22 0.13 1.49 -13.77
CA LEU A 22 -0.94 0.90 -14.56
C LEU A 22 -0.64 -0.57 -14.81
N VAL A 23 -1.59 -1.44 -14.52
CA VAL A 23 -1.45 -2.90 -14.65
C VAL A 23 -2.50 -3.42 -15.64
N ARG A 24 -2.09 -4.34 -16.52
CA ARG A 24 -2.96 -5.10 -17.41
C ARG A 24 -2.78 -6.59 -17.11
N GLY A 25 -3.83 -7.23 -16.58
CA GLY A 25 -3.68 -8.56 -16.00
C GLY A 25 -2.79 -8.48 -14.76
N ASP A 26 -1.61 -9.08 -14.81
CA ASP A 26 -0.59 -8.96 -13.75
C ASP A 26 0.72 -8.31 -14.24
N ALA A 27 0.73 -7.81 -15.47
CA ALA A 27 1.91 -7.16 -16.06
C ALA A 27 1.82 -5.63 -15.93
N PRO A 28 2.91 -4.96 -15.49
CA PRO A 28 2.97 -3.50 -15.51
C PRO A 28 2.97 -3.00 -16.96
N ALA A 29 2.03 -2.11 -17.28
CA ALA A 29 1.87 -1.51 -18.60
C ALA A 29 2.53 -0.12 -18.69
N ALA A 30 2.52 0.64 -17.59
CA ALA A 30 3.18 1.94 -17.48
C ALA A 30 3.32 2.34 -16.00
N SER A 31 4.29 3.18 -15.68
CA SER A 31 4.47 3.77 -14.35
C SER A 31 4.81 5.24 -14.45
N TRP A 32 4.23 6.08 -13.60
CA TRP A 32 4.54 7.50 -13.54
C TRP A 32 4.45 8.04 -12.11
N PRO A 33 5.20 9.10 -11.77
CA PRO A 33 5.12 9.71 -10.45
C PRO A 33 3.76 10.40 -10.25
N LEU A 34 3.18 10.21 -9.06
CA LEU A 34 2.10 11.02 -8.55
C LEU A 34 2.68 12.18 -7.75
N VAL A 35 2.37 13.40 -8.15
CA VAL A 35 2.78 14.59 -7.40
C VAL A 35 1.82 14.79 -6.24
N VAL A 36 2.20 14.32 -5.05
CA VAL A 36 1.40 14.50 -3.84
C VAL A 36 1.92 15.74 -3.09
N PRO A 37 1.04 16.68 -2.71
CA PRO A 37 1.40 17.76 -1.80
C PRO A 37 1.83 17.19 -0.44
N ALA A 38 2.53 18.00 0.36
CA ALA A 38 3.03 17.59 1.68
C ALA A 38 1.91 17.09 2.62
N SER A 39 0.69 17.60 2.45
CA SER A 39 -0.52 17.07 3.05
C SER A 39 -1.45 16.61 1.93
N PRO A 40 -1.71 15.31 1.76
CA PRO A 40 -2.63 14.82 0.74
C PRO A 40 -4.03 15.38 0.98
N ASP A 41 -4.71 15.72 -0.11
CA ASP A 41 -6.04 16.32 -0.11
C ASP A 41 -6.98 15.58 -1.09
N LEU A 42 -8.23 16.02 -1.15
CA LEU A 42 -9.24 15.41 -2.02
C LEU A 42 -8.95 15.62 -3.52
N ARG A 43 -8.04 16.53 -3.90
CA ARG A 43 -7.67 16.72 -5.31
C ARG A 43 -6.86 15.53 -5.80
N VAL A 44 -5.93 15.05 -4.98
CA VAL A 44 -5.16 13.82 -5.25
C VAL A 44 -6.09 12.61 -5.35
N VAL A 45 -7.09 12.53 -4.47
CA VAL A 45 -8.11 11.48 -4.51
C VAL A 45 -8.92 11.52 -5.80
N ASP A 46 -9.39 12.70 -6.23
CA ASP A 46 -10.13 12.86 -7.49
C ASP A 46 -9.29 12.45 -8.70
N GLU A 47 -8.01 12.83 -8.73
CA GLU A 47 -7.07 12.43 -9.79
C GLU A 47 -6.92 10.90 -9.85
N LEU A 48 -6.70 10.25 -8.71
CA LEU A 48 -6.59 8.79 -8.62
C LEU A 48 -7.89 8.09 -9.03
N ALA A 49 -9.04 8.60 -8.60
CA ALA A 49 -10.34 8.05 -8.96
C ALA A 49 -10.58 8.13 -10.48
N ARG A 50 -10.21 9.25 -11.11
CA ARG A 50 -10.30 9.42 -12.56
C ARG A 50 -9.36 8.49 -13.31
N LEU A 51 -8.12 8.33 -12.85
CA LEU A 51 -7.16 7.39 -13.43
C LEU A 51 -7.65 5.95 -13.30
N GLN A 52 -8.18 5.55 -12.14
CA GLN A 52 -8.75 4.23 -11.94
C GLN A 52 -9.94 3.98 -12.86
N LEU A 53 -10.85 4.96 -13.01
CA LEU A 53 -11.98 4.85 -13.93
C LEU A 53 -11.52 4.72 -15.39
N ALA A 54 -10.52 5.51 -15.80
CA ALA A 54 -9.95 5.44 -17.15
C ALA A 54 -9.29 4.08 -17.41
N ALA A 55 -8.52 3.55 -16.45
CA ALA A 55 -7.90 2.24 -16.51
C ALA A 55 -8.96 1.13 -16.65
N ARG A 56 -10.00 1.15 -15.81
CA ARG A 56 -11.09 0.16 -15.84
C ARG A 56 -11.81 0.13 -17.18
N ARG A 57 -12.03 1.28 -17.81
CA ARG A 57 -12.61 1.37 -19.16
C ARG A 57 -11.75 0.71 -20.25
N LEU A 58 -10.45 0.56 -20.00
CA LEU A 58 -9.49 -0.08 -20.90
C LEU A 58 -9.13 -1.52 -20.49
N GLY A 59 -9.83 -2.09 -19.50
CA GLY A 59 -9.53 -3.42 -18.96
C GLY A 59 -8.23 -3.48 -18.13
N CYS A 60 -7.80 -2.33 -17.60
CA CYS A 60 -6.62 -2.20 -16.75
C CYS A 60 -7.01 -1.83 -15.30
N SER A 61 -6.06 -1.96 -14.37
CA SER A 61 -6.14 -1.46 -13.00
C SER A 61 -4.97 -0.52 -12.69
N ILE A 62 -5.03 0.21 -11.59
CA ILE A 62 -3.89 0.99 -11.08
C ILE A 62 -3.48 0.46 -9.70
N ARG A 63 -2.18 0.51 -9.43
CA ARG A 63 -1.55 0.25 -8.13
C ARG A 63 -0.78 1.49 -7.68
N LEU A 64 -0.70 1.71 -6.37
CA LEU A 64 0.16 2.74 -5.79
C LEU A 64 1.35 2.08 -5.12
N GLN A 65 2.55 2.50 -5.51
CA GLN A 65 3.80 2.10 -4.89
C GLN A 65 4.30 3.23 -3.99
N ASP A 66 4.75 2.86 -2.79
CA ASP A 66 5.24 3.77 -1.75
C ASP A 66 4.30 4.94 -1.39
N PRO A 67 2.96 4.73 -1.23
CA PRO A 67 2.09 5.82 -0.78
C PRO A 67 2.45 6.25 0.65
N SER A 68 2.42 7.55 0.91
CA SER A 68 2.58 8.03 2.30
C SER A 68 1.43 7.51 3.16
N ARG A 69 1.67 7.39 4.47
CA ARG A 69 0.67 6.91 5.43
C ARG A 69 -0.60 7.76 5.37
N GLU A 70 -0.45 9.08 5.30
CA GLU A 70 -1.56 10.03 5.22
C GLU A 70 -2.39 9.83 3.95
N LEU A 71 -1.75 9.55 2.82
CA LEU A 71 -2.45 9.28 1.56
C LEU A 71 -3.22 7.97 1.65
N SER A 72 -2.59 6.90 2.17
CA SER A 72 -3.26 5.61 2.37
C SER A 72 -4.47 5.72 3.29
N GLN A 73 -4.35 6.48 4.39
CA GLN A 73 -5.47 6.73 5.31
C GLN A 73 -6.60 7.52 4.65
N LEU A 74 -6.27 8.53 3.83
CA LEU A 74 -7.27 9.30 3.12
C LEU A 74 -8.02 8.43 2.09
N LEU A 75 -7.31 7.58 1.37
CA LEU A 75 -7.90 6.65 0.40
C LEU A 75 -8.83 5.63 1.06
N ASP A 76 -8.46 5.12 2.23
CA ASP A 76 -9.31 4.24 3.03
C ASP A 76 -10.57 4.95 3.52
N LEU A 77 -10.40 6.17 4.08
CA LEU A 77 -11.51 7.00 4.56
C LEU A 77 -12.54 7.30 3.46
N VAL A 78 -12.09 7.57 2.23
CA VAL A 78 -12.99 7.84 1.09
C VAL A 78 -13.47 6.57 0.39
N GLY A 79 -13.00 5.39 0.81
CA GLY A 79 -13.35 4.10 0.21
C GLY A 79 -12.79 3.88 -1.21
N LEU A 80 -11.74 4.63 -1.60
CA LEU A 80 -11.11 4.48 -2.91
C LEU A 80 -10.09 3.33 -2.87
N ARG A 81 -10.53 2.16 -3.32
CA ARG A 81 -9.67 0.95 -3.37
C ARG A 81 -8.69 1.03 -4.52
N VAL A 82 -7.46 1.46 -4.22
CA VAL A 82 -6.29 1.28 -5.09
C VAL A 82 -5.39 0.25 -4.41
N GLU A 83 -4.90 -0.74 -5.15
CA GLU A 83 -3.97 -1.73 -4.59
C GLU A 83 -2.69 -1.01 -4.19
N ALA A 84 -2.48 -0.85 -2.88
CA ALA A 84 -1.24 -0.33 -2.33
C ALA A 84 -0.22 -1.47 -2.33
N GLY A 85 0.78 -1.38 -3.20
CA GLY A 85 1.93 -2.28 -3.19
C GLY A 85 2.86 -1.90 -2.05
N GLY A 86 2.51 -2.29 -0.82
CA GLY A 86 3.49 -2.51 0.24
C GLY A 86 4.01 -3.93 0.10
N GLU A 87 5.30 -4.16 0.33
CA GLU A 87 5.86 -5.51 0.44
C GLU A 87 4.94 -6.34 1.35
N PRO A 88 4.52 -7.57 0.95
CA PRO A 88 3.78 -8.41 1.86
C PRO A 88 4.71 -8.74 3.03
N GLU A 89 4.52 -8.13 4.19
CA GLU A 89 5.04 -8.71 5.42
C GLU A 89 4.43 -10.11 5.49
N GLY A 90 5.30 -11.13 5.37
CA GLY A 90 4.91 -12.52 5.31
C GLY A 90 4.02 -12.83 6.50
N GLY A 91 2.73 -13.02 6.24
CA GLY A 91 1.82 -13.57 7.22
C GLY A 91 2.32 -14.96 7.57
N GLU A 92 2.92 -15.10 8.76
CA GLU A 92 3.06 -16.40 9.38
C GLU A 92 1.66 -16.98 9.53
N GLU A 93 1.38 -18.01 8.73
CA GLU A 93 0.17 -18.82 8.88
C GLU A 93 0.14 -19.38 10.31
N VAL A 94 -0.82 -18.93 11.11
CA VAL A 94 -1.09 -19.50 12.43
C VAL A 94 -1.61 -20.92 12.18
N GLY A 95 -0.72 -21.90 12.28
CA GLY A 95 -1.09 -23.31 12.36
C GLY A 95 -1.92 -23.52 13.63
N VAL A 96 -3.24 -23.55 13.50
CA VAL A 96 -4.14 -23.94 14.58
C VAL A 96 -4.21 -25.46 14.56
N GLU A 97 -3.44 -26.11 15.44
CA GLU A 97 -3.57 -27.55 15.68
C GLU A 97 -4.76 -27.74 16.63
N GLU A 98 -5.95 -27.94 16.08
CA GLU A 98 -7.13 -28.31 16.85
C GLU A 98 -6.98 -29.77 17.33
N VAL A 99 -6.46 -29.96 18.54
CA VAL A 99 -6.46 -31.26 19.21
C VAL A 99 -7.87 -31.51 19.74
N VAL A 100 -8.67 -32.30 19.02
CA VAL A 100 -9.87 -32.94 19.57
C VAL A 100 -9.42 -34.07 20.48
N MET A 101 -9.63 -33.91 21.79
CA MET A 101 -9.58 -35.03 22.72
C MET A 101 -10.92 -35.76 22.66
N PRO A 102 -10.97 -37.03 22.21
CA PRO A 102 -12.15 -37.84 22.44
C PRO A 102 -12.28 -38.11 23.94
N ASP A 103 -13.43 -37.75 24.49
CA ASP A 103 -13.88 -38.07 25.83
C ASP A 103 -13.96 -39.60 25.98
N ASP A 104 -13.11 -40.19 26.82
CA ASP A 104 -13.24 -41.59 27.22
C ASP A 104 -14.46 -41.69 28.16
N SER A 105 -15.61 -42.00 27.57
CA SER A 105 -16.78 -42.47 28.30
C SER A 105 -16.59 -43.95 28.68
N VAL A 106 -16.70 -44.15 30.00
CA VAL A 106 -16.59 -45.39 30.79
C VAL A 106 -17.29 -46.63 30.22
N GLY A 107 -16.65 -47.79 30.43
CA GLY A 107 -17.22 -49.14 30.31
C GLY A 107 -16.46 -50.13 31.17
#